data_AF-A0A929K589-F1
#
_entry.id   AF-A0A929K589-F1
#
_cell.length_a   1.000
_cell.length_b   1.000
_cell.length_c   1.000
_cell.angle_alpha   90.00
_cell.angle_beta   90.00
_cell.angle_gamma   90.00
#
_symmetry.space_group_name_H-M   'P 1'
#
loop_
_entity.id
_entity.type
_entity.pdbx_description
1 polymer ?
#
loop_
_entity_poly.entity_id
_entity_poly.type
_entity_poly.pdbx_seq_one_letter_code
_entity_poly.pdbx_strand_id
1 'polypeptide(L)'
;MNDETQIGNNGAKTIERNSEILYIYDARMCNPNGDPDDENKPRMDYTRNINLVSDVRLKRYIRDYLMDYKGGTIFVSKSKGAVVNAKTSLATILDIDNKA
;
A
#
# COMPACT_ATOMS: atom_id res chain seq x y z
N MET A 1 6.98 -38.61 -10.97
CA MET A 1 5.89 -38.46 -9.98
C MET A 1 6.26 -37.30 -9.09
N ASN A 2 5.30 -36.40 -8.91
CA ASN A 2 5.46 -34.98 -8.64
C ASN A 2 6.37 -34.64 -7.45
N ASP A 3 7.42 -33.88 -7.74
CA ASP A 3 8.15 -33.07 -6.77
C ASP A 3 7.40 -31.73 -6.62
N GLU A 4 6.22 -31.81 -6.01
CA GLU A 4 5.49 -30.62 -5.57
C GLU A 4 6.21 -30.11 -4.32
N THR A 5 7.11 -29.17 -4.56
CA THR A 5 7.71 -28.32 -3.53
C THR A 5 6.59 -27.71 -2.70
N GLN A 6 6.42 -28.24 -1.49
CA GLN A 6 5.59 -27.65 -0.46
C GLN A 6 6.15 -26.25 -0.17
N ILE A 7 5.54 -25.22 -0.75
CA ILE A 7 5.81 -23.83 -0.39
C ILE A 7 5.32 -23.70 1.05
N GLY A 8 6.27 -23.80 1.98
CA GLY A 8 6.04 -23.85 3.41
C GLY A 8 5.12 -22.72 3.85
N ASN A 9 4.03 -23.11 4.53
CA ASN A 9 3.28 -22.21 5.38
C ASN A 9 4.25 -21.68 6.45
N ASN A 10 4.79 -20.48 6.24
CA ASN A 10 5.63 -19.77 7.21
C ASN A 10 4.80 -19.37 8.43
N GLY A 11 4.40 -20.31 9.29
CA GLY A 11 3.94 -20.13 10.68
C GLY A 11 2.92 -19.00 10.95
N ALA A 12 2.27 -18.45 9.93
CA ALA A 12 1.46 -17.26 10.06
C ALA A 12 0.17 -17.70 10.74
N LYS A 13 -0.01 -17.23 11.98
CA LYS A 13 -1.21 -17.50 12.75
C LYS A 13 -2.42 -17.01 11.95
N THR A 14 -3.25 -17.94 11.50
CA THR A 14 -4.53 -17.63 10.87
C THR A 14 -5.38 -16.83 11.85
N ILE A 15 -5.96 -15.73 11.39
CA ILE A 15 -6.88 -14.93 12.20
C ILE A 15 -8.20 -15.71 12.30
N GLU A 16 -8.59 -16.12 13.51
CA GLU A 16 -9.76 -16.97 13.75
C GLU A 16 -11.06 -16.19 13.96
N ARG A 17 -10.98 -14.86 14.14
CA ARG A 17 -12.13 -14.01 14.44
C ARG A 17 -12.12 -12.74 13.59
N ASN A 18 -13.31 -12.35 13.15
CA ASN A 18 -13.50 -11.05 12.52
C ASN A 18 -13.25 -9.93 13.53
N SER A 19 -12.72 -8.82 13.07
CA SER A 19 -12.48 -7.63 13.88
C SER A 19 -12.76 -6.40 13.05
N GLU A 20 -13.32 -5.38 13.69
CA GLU A 20 -13.56 -4.06 13.09
C GLU A 20 -12.72 -3.03 13.83
N ILE A 21 -12.29 -1.99 13.10
CA ILE A 21 -11.47 -0.92 13.65
C ILE A 21 -12.06 0.41 13.23
N LEU A 22 -12.30 1.29 14.21
CA LEU A 22 -12.56 2.70 13.96
C LEU A 22 -11.23 3.44 13.95
N TYR A 23 -10.81 3.87 12.75
CA TYR A 23 -9.57 4.64 12.57
C TYR A 23 -9.91 6.12 12.38
N ILE A 24 -9.53 6.95 13.35
CA ILE A 24 -9.72 8.40 13.32
C ILE A 24 -8.35 9.07 13.37
N TYR A 25 -8.15 10.04 12.50
CA TYR A 25 -6.96 10.88 12.48
C TYR A 25 -7.36 12.30 12.08
N ASP A 26 -6.54 13.27 12.46
CA ASP A 26 -6.66 14.66 12.06
C ASP A 26 -5.58 15.04 11.04
N ALA A 27 -5.82 16.15 10.35
CA ALA A 27 -4.93 16.69 9.34
C ALA A 27 -4.99 18.22 9.44
N ARG A 28 -3.82 18.86 9.52
CA ARG A 28 -3.72 20.32 9.65
C ARG A 28 -2.77 20.87 8.60
N MET A 29 -3.22 21.87 7.85
CA MET A 29 -2.43 22.57 6.82
C MET A 29 -1.76 21.62 5.82
N CYS A 30 -2.43 20.51 5.48
CA CYS A 30 -1.92 19.53 4.54
C CYS A 30 -3.04 19.04 3.62
N ASN A 31 -2.66 18.36 2.53
CA ASN A 31 -3.60 17.68 1.66
C ASN A 31 -3.69 16.19 2.03
N PRO A 32 -4.75 15.74 2.71
CA PRO A 32 -4.87 14.35 3.15
C PRO A 32 -5.14 13.40 1.97
N ASN A 33 -5.74 13.88 0.88
CA ASN A 33 -6.01 13.10 -0.32
C ASN A 33 -6.18 14.01 -1.54
N GLY A 34 -5.22 13.96 -2.45
CA GLY A 34 -5.26 14.76 -3.67
C GLY A 34 -6.30 14.29 -4.67
N ASP A 35 -6.93 15.26 -5.34
CA ASP A 35 -7.76 15.00 -6.50
C ASP A 35 -6.92 15.04 -7.80
N PRO A 36 -6.76 13.92 -8.52
CA PRO A 36 -6.04 13.88 -9.80
C PRO A 36 -6.72 14.72 -10.88
N ASP A 37 -8.02 14.99 -10.75
CA ASP A 37 -8.80 15.74 -11.74
C ASP A 37 -8.88 17.25 -11.41
N ASP A 38 -8.38 17.66 -10.25
CA ASP A 38 -8.40 19.07 -9.78
C ASP A 38 -7.05 19.48 -9.21
N GLU A 39 -6.00 19.41 -10.04
CA GLU A 39 -4.65 19.93 -9.75
C GLU A 39 -4.08 19.48 -8.39
N ASN A 40 -4.44 18.29 -7.92
CA ASN A 40 -4.04 17.77 -6.62
C ASN A 40 -4.46 18.68 -5.44
N LYS A 41 -5.58 19.40 -5.55
CA LYS A 41 -6.29 20.00 -4.41
C LYS A 41 -6.82 18.91 -3.46
N PRO A 42 -7.19 19.25 -2.21
CA PRO A 42 -7.90 18.31 -1.36
C PRO A 42 -9.15 17.79 -2.07
N ARG A 43 -9.34 16.48 -2.07
CA ARG A 43 -10.53 15.85 -2.63
C ARG A 43 -11.71 16.16 -1.72
N MET A 44 -12.76 16.75 -2.29
CA MET A 44 -13.93 17.24 -1.56
C MET A 44 -15.22 16.56 -2.03
N ASP A 45 -16.12 16.28 -1.08
CA ASP A 45 -17.55 16.20 -1.36
C ASP A 45 -18.13 17.62 -1.20
N TYR A 46 -18.33 18.31 -2.31
CA TYR A 46 -18.84 19.68 -2.30
C TYR A 46 -20.30 19.79 -1.84
N THR A 47 -21.08 18.70 -1.89
CA THR A 47 -22.47 18.71 -1.45
C THR A 47 -22.54 18.67 0.08
N ARG A 48 -21.70 17.86 0.71
CA ARG A 48 -21.62 17.72 2.17
C ARG A 48 -20.61 18.66 2.84
N ASN A 49 -19.79 19.34 2.04
CA ASN A 49 -18.71 20.21 2.47
C ASN A 49 -17.70 19.49 3.39
N ILE A 50 -17.29 18.28 3.01
CA ILE A 50 -16.31 17.47 3.75
C ILE A 50 -15.16 17.04 2.83
N ASN A 51 -13.99 16.80 3.42
CA ASN A 51 -12.87 16.15 2.73
C ASN A 51 -13.16 14.66 2.56
N LEU A 52 -12.75 14.10 1.42
CA LEU A 52 -12.84 12.67 1.13
C LEU A 52 -11.45 12.05 1.13
N VAL A 53 -11.25 11.06 1.99
CA VAL A 53 -10.03 10.24 1.97
C VAL A 53 -10.39 8.82 1.56
N SER A 54 -9.89 8.40 0.40
CA SER A 54 -10.18 7.07 -0.13
C SER A 54 -9.43 5.98 0.64
N ASP A 55 -9.95 4.77 0.58
CA ASP A 55 -9.30 3.58 1.09
C ASP A 55 -7.93 3.35 0.40
N VAL A 56 -7.80 3.64 -0.90
CA VAL A 56 -6.54 3.60 -1.63
C VAL A 56 -5.50 4.54 -1.01
N ARG A 57 -5.92 5.76 -0.61
CA ARG A 57 -5.05 6.73 0.05
C ARG A 57 -4.61 6.24 1.43
N LEU A 58 -5.52 5.67 2.22
CA LEU A 58 -5.22 5.11 3.53
C LEU A 58 -4.26 3.91 3.43
N LYS A 59 -4.55 2.98 2.51
CA LYS A 59 -3.67 1.83 2.22
C LYS A 59 -2.27 2.28 1.83
N ARG A 60 -2.13 3.42 1.14
CA ARG A 60 -0.82 3.98 0.80
C ARG A 60 -0.02 4.41 2.03
N TYR A 61 -0.63 5.14 2.97
CA TYR A 61 0.04 5.52 4.22
C TYR A 61 0.57 4.30 4.98
N ILE A 62 -0.25 3.24 5.07
CA ILE A 62 0.12 1.99 5.75
C ILE A 62 1.28 1.31 5.02
N ARG A 63 1.20 1.18 3.69
CA ARG A 63 2.27 0.55 2.89
C ARG A 63 3.58 1.31 3.00
N ASP A 64 3.55 2.63 2.85
CA ASP A 64 4.72 3.49 2.95
C ASP A 64 5.34 3.37 4.35
N TYR A 65 4.55 3.38 5.42
CA TYR A 65 5.05 3.17 6.78
C TYR A 65 5.70 1.80 6.99
N LEU A 66 5.05 0.72 6.54
CA LEU A 66 5.57 -0.64 6.68
C LEU A 66 6.87 -0.83 5.91
N MET A 67 7.00 -0.21 4.73
CA MET A 67 8.20 -0.28 3.91
C MET A 67 9.34 0.56 4.51
N ASP A 68 9.09 1.84 4.76
CA ASP A 68 10.14 2.80 5.13
C ASP A 68 10.62 2.63 6.58
N TYR A 69 9.73 2.23 7.49
CA TYR A 69 10.01 2.18 8.93
C TYR A 69 10.02 0.78 9.53
N LYS A 70 9.35 -0.20 8.90
CA LYS A 70 9.36 -1.59 9.37
C LYS A 70 10.19 -2.53 8.49
N GLY A 71 10.75 -2.03 7.39
CA GLY A 71 11.56 -2.82 6.47
C GLY A 71 10.77 -3.94 5.78
N GLY A 72 9.44 -3.83 5.74
CA GLY A 72 8.57 -4.82 5.12
C GLY A 72 8.62 -4.73 3.60
N THR A 73 8.76 -5.87 2.93
CA THR A 73 8.66 -5.95 1.47
C THR A 73 7.21 -5.81 1.02
N ILE A 74 6.92 -4.79 0.21
CA ILE A 74 5.58 -4.49 -0.29
C ILE A 74 5.55 -4.53 -1.82
N PHE A 75 4.63 -5.32 -2.39
CA PHE A 75 4.46 -5.47 -3.84
C PHE A 75 3.99 -4.21 -4.56
N VAL A 76 3.02 -3.50 -3.98
CA VAL A 76 2.50 -2.24 -4.54
C VAL A 76 3.26 -1.07 -3.93
N SER A 77 4.48 -0.88 -4.42
CA SER A 77 5.42 0.15 -3.96
C SER A 77 6.03 0.91 -5.13
N LYS A 78 6.69 2.02 -4.82
CA LYS A 78 7.53 2.74 -5.78
C LYS A 78 8.90 2.07 -5.82
N SER A 79 9.47 1.88 -7.01
CA SER A 79 10.87 1.47 -7.15
C SER A 79 11.70 2.72 -7.44
N LYS A 80 12.71 2.99 -6.60
CA LYS A 80 13.61 4.17 -6.72
C LYS A 80 12.85 5.50 -6.91
N GLY A 81 11.72 5.66 -6.22
CA GLY A 81 10.87 6.87 -6.28
C GLY A 81 9.93 6.96 -7.49
N ALA A 82 10.04 6.06 -8.47
CA ALA A 82 9.20 6.02 -9.66
C ALA A 82 7.99 5.09 -9.49
N VAL A 83 6.90 5.42 -10.19
CA VAL A 83 5.76 4.51 -10.35
C VAL A 83 6.19 3.38 -11.27
N VAL A 84 5.97 2.14 -10.85
CA VAL A 84 6.33 0.94 -11.62
C VAL A 84 5.11 0.08 -11.92
N ASN A 85 5.19 -0.69 -13.00
CA ASN A 85 4.19 -1.71 -13.30
C ASN A 85 4.42 -2.98 -12.47
N ALA A 86 3.46 -3.91 -12.51
CA ALA A 86 3.52 -5.16 -11.76
C ALA A 86 4.74 -6.02 -12.08
N LYS A 87 5.14 -6.09 -13.37
CA LYS A 87 6.29 -6.88 -13.83
C LYS A 87 7.59 -6.35 -13.23
N THR A 88 7.82 -5.04 -13.33
CA THR A 88 9.01 -4.39 -12.78
C THR A 88 9.06 -4.49 -11.25
N SER A 89 7.91 -4.32 -10.58
CA SER A 89 7.85 -4.50 -9.12
C SER A 89 8.22 -5.92 -8.70
N LEU A 90 7.67 -6.93 -9.39
CA LEU A 90 7.97 -8.33 -9.11
C LEU A 90 9.45 -8.66 -9.32
N ALA A 91 10.04 -8.19 -10.44
CA ALA A 91 11.46 -8.41 -10.73
C ALA A 91 12.37 -7.79 -9.66
N THR A 92 12.02 -6.59 -9.18
CA THR A 92 12.76 -5.90 -8.11
C THR A 92 12.68 -6.68 -6.80
N ILE A 93 11.50 -7.17 -6.43
CA ILE A 93 11.28 -7.87 -5.15
C ILE A 93 11.94 -9.25 -5.13
N LEU A 94 11.92 -9.94 -6.26
CA LEU A 94 12.53 -11.27 -6.39
C LEU A 94 14.02 -11.21 -6.71
N ASP A 95 14.60 -10.01 -6.78
CA ASP A 95 16.01 -9.77 -7.08
C ASP A 95 16.47 -10.41 -8.40
N ILE A 96 15.57 -10.48 -9.39
CA ILE A 96 15.81 -11.20 -10.65
C ILE A 96 16.87 -10.48 -11.50
N ASP A 97 17.01 -9.17 -11.35
CA ASP A 97 17.96 -8.35 -12.12
C ASP A 97 19.40 -8.35 -11.54
N ASN A 98 19.65 -8.94 -10.35
CA ASN A 98 20.99 -9.04 -9.74
C ASN A 98 21.64 -10.43 -9.87
N LYS A 99 21.06 -11.35 -10.65
CA LYS A 99 21.58 -12.71 -10.90
C LYS A 99 22.39 -12.87 -12.19
N ALA A 100 23.14 -11.84 -12.59
CA ALA A 100 24.07 -11.90 -13.72
C ALA A 100 25.51 -11.68 -13.25
#